data_AF-A0A8C5WSI0-F1
#
_entry.id   AF-A0A8C5WSI0-F1
#
_cell.length_a   1.000
_cell.length_b   1.000
_cell.length_c   1.000
_cell.angle_alpha   90.00
_cell.angle_beta   90.00
_cell.angle_gamma   90.00
#
_symmetry.space_group_name_H-M   'P 1'
#
loop_
_entity.id
_entity.type
_entity.pdbx_description
1 polymer ?
#
loop_
_entity_poly.entity_id
_entity_poly.type
_entity_poly.pdbx_seq_one_letter_code
_entity_poly.pdbx_strand_id
1 'polypeptide(L)'
;YIAFIGDSRIRQLFYSFIKLINPQIKEEGNKHENIPFEDKSSSLKVDFLWYPEVNGSMKHCIKAWIEGSSSKPHILVIGAATWSIKIHNGSNEALTQYRINITSIAPLLEKLARNSDVYWVLQDPVYEDMLSESRKMITNEKIDAYNEAAVSILNSSSKNSKAKVKVFSASRLIAEETIIQSSDGLHLPESSRETSAMILMNNHCNKIVKPIDGSCCQPQPPVTLIQKLAFCFLASSVIGYLVLVLIRRNNNQKNKLCTDMESGEEKKPATNSPTISTLETLFQSLCKLGLIMGYFYLCDRANLFMKENKFYTHSSFFIPIIYILVLGVFYTENTKETKVLNREQTDEWKGWMQLVILIYHISGASTFLPVYMHIRVLVAAYLFQTGYGHFSYFWIKGDFGIYRVCQVLFRLNFLVVVLCIVMDRSYQFYYFVPLVTFWFLTIYVTLALWPQIILKKANGKYFILHTKRTLNIANNDQLILIFFYQHLHILKLLYSLPHLC
;
A
#
# COMPACT_ATOMS: atom_id res chain seq x y z
N TYR A 1 15.24 9.37 -19.60
CA TYR A 1 15.39 10.74 -20.13
C TYR A 1 14.03 11.39 -20.26
N ILE A 2 13.84 12.55 -19.62
CA ILE A 2 12.62 13.37 -19.61
C ILE A 2 13.01 14.77 -20.11
N ALA A 3 12.16 15.41 -20.91
CA ALA A 3 12.39 16.77 -21.39
C ALA A 3 11.18 17.67 -21.11
N PHE A 4 11.43 18.81 -20.49
CA PHE A 4 10.50 19.92 -20.34
C PHE A 4 10.90 21.01 -21.34
N ILE A 5 9.97 21.52 -22.14
CA ILE A 5 10.23 22.60 -23.09
C ILE A 5 9.20 23.69 -22.90
N GLY A 6 9.66 24.93 -22.74
CA GLY A 6 8.73 26.04 -22.72
C GLY A 6 9.32 27.33 -22.17
N ASP A 7 8.42 28.13 -21.62
CA ASP A 7 8.71 29.38 -20.93
C ASP A 7 8.96 29.19 -19.43
N SER A 8 8.93 30.29 -18.68
CA SER A 8 9.19 30.30 -17.24
C SER A 8 8.19 29.47 -16.43
N ARG A 9 6.96 29.25 -16.93
CA ARG A 9 5.93 28.46 -16.24
C ARG A 9 6.25 26.97 -16.33
N ILE A 10 6.68 26.51 -17.50
CA ILE A 10 7.16 25.14 -17.68
C ILE A 10 8.44 24.89 -16.89
N ARG A 11 9.33 25.87 -16.81
CA ARG A 11 10.51 25.78 -15.93
C ARG A 11 10.14 25.59 -14.46
N GLN A 12 9.14 26.33 -13.99
CA GLN A 12 8.66 26.18 -12.61
C GLN A 12 8.06 24.80 -12.35
N LEU A 13 7.30 24.26 -13.30
CA LEU A 13 6.80 22.88 -13.23
C LEU A 13 7.96 21.86 -13.23
N PHE A 14 9.00 22.08 -14.04
CA PHE A 14 10.23 21.28 -14.03
C PHE A 14 10.89 21.27 -12.65
N TYR A 15 11.03 22.43 -12.00
CA TYR A 15 11.62 22.49 -10.66
C TYR A 15 10.80 21.71 -9.62
N SER A 16 9.48 21.87 -9.63
CA SER A 16 8.60 21.07 -8.75
C SER A 16 8.73 19.58 -9.06
N PHE A 17 8.86 19.19 -10.34
CA PHE A 17 9.05 17.79 -10.73
C PHE A 17 10.38 17.19 -10.23
N ILE A 18 11.49 17.91 -10.34
CA ILE A 18 12.79 17.41 -9.85
C ILE A 18 12.88 17.44 -8.32
N LYS A 19 12.18 18.36 -7.63
CA LYS A 19 12.04 18.36 -6.16
C LYS A 19 11.32 17.10 -5.65
N LEU A 20 10.36 16.55 -6.40
CA LEU A 20 9.75 15.25 -6.07
C LEU A 20 10.75 14.08 -6.14
N ILE A 21 11.78 14.19 -7.00
CA ILE A 21 12.83 13.17 -7.14
C ILE A 21 13.90 13.35 -6.07
N ASN A 22 14.36 14.59 -5.87
CA ASN A 22 15.36 14.94 -4.86
C ASN A 22 14.94 16.24 -4.15
N PRO A 23 14.38 16.14 -2.92
CA PRO A 23 13.88 17.28 -2.17
C PRO A 23 14.95 18.32 -1.78
N GLN A 24 16.24 17.97 -1.86
CA GLN A 24 17.33 18.88 -1.50
C GLN A 24 17.67 19.88 -2.61
N ILE A 25 17.07 19.76 -3.79
CA ILE A 25 17.33 20.64 -4.92
C ILE A 25 16.69 22.01 -4.70
N LYS A 26 17.51 23.04 -4.85
CA LYS A 26 17.07 24.44 -4.91
C LYS A 26 16.81 24.86 -6.36
N GLU A 27 15.99 25.88 -6.54
CA GLU A 27 15.74 26.48 -7.86
C GLU A 27 16.98 27.29 -8.30
N GLU A 28 18.02 26.59 -8.74
CA GLU A 28 19.31 27.17 -9.17
C GLU A 28 19.45 27.11 -10.69
N GLY A 29 19.85 28.23 -11.31
CA GLY A 29 20.08 28.33 -12.75
C GLY A 29 19.72 29.70 -13.33
N ASN A 30 20.28 30.02 -14.49
CA ASN A 30 19.97 31.26 -15.20
C ASN A 30 18.54 31.23 -15.74
N LYS A 31 17.88 32.40 -15.74
CA LYS A 31 16.44 32.45 -16.02
C LYS A 31 16.06 32.10 -17.47
N HIS A 32 16.94 32.22 -18.44
CA HIS A 32 16.57 32.07 -19.85
C HIS A 32 17.51 31.08 -20.58
N GLU A 33 17.85 29.98 -19.90
CA GLU A 33 18.81 28.99 -20.39
C GLU A 33 18.29 27.56 -20.20
N ASN A 34 18.91 26.62 -20.92
CA ASN A 34 18.66 25.20 -20.75
C ASN A 34 19.26 24.74 -19.41
N ILE A 35 18.49 23.96 -18.66
CA ILE A 35 18.88 23.50 -17.32
C ILE A 35 18.88 21.95 -17.33
N PRO A 36 20.05 21.31 -17.31
CA PRO A 36 20.14 19.87 -17.18
C PRO A 36 20.00 19.45 -15.72
N PHE A 37 19.30 18.35 -15.48
CA PHE A 37 19.28 17.65 -14.19
C PHE A 37 19.60 16.16 -14.39
N GLU A 38 20.52 15.65 -13.59
CA GLU A 38 20.90 14.24 -13.61
C GLU A 38 20.95 13.70 -12.18
N ASP A 39 20.12 12.69 -11.92
CA ASP A 39 20.16 11.95 -10.68
C ASP A 39 21.14 10.77 -10.81
N LYS A 40 22.28 10.91 -10.12
CA LYS A 40 23.36 9.91 -10.09
C LYS A 40 22.91 8.56 -9.51
N SER A 41 21.87 8.54 -8.69
CA SER A 41 21.39 7.32 -8.03
C SER A 41 20.53 6.44 -8.95
N SER A 42 19.79 7.04 -9.89
CA SER A 42 18.83 6.34 -10.73
C SER A 42 19.14 6.38 -12.25
N SER A 43 20.28 6.98 -12.65
CA SER A 43 20.60 7.26 -14.07
C SER A 43 19.48 8.02 -14.79
N LEU A 44 18.70 8.80 -14.04
CA LEU A 44 17.58 9.58 -14.56
C LEU A 44 18.08 10.95 -14.98
N LYS A 45 17.94 11.24 -16.27
CA LYS A 45 18.16 12.56 -16.84
C LYS A 45 16.84 13.30 -17.07
N VAL A 46 16.71 14.52 -16.56
CA VAL A 46 15.59 15.44 -16.79
C VAL A 46 16.17 16.76 -17.28
N ASP A 47 15.84 17.18 -18.51
CA ASP A 47 16.30 18.47 -19.03
C ASP A 47 15.14 19.45 -19.12
N PHE A 48 15.37 20.71 -18.72
CA PHE A 48 14.55 21.84 -19.13
C PHE A 48 15.22 22.55 -20.31
N LEU A 49 14.46 22.77 -21.39
CA LEU A 49 14.90 23.43 -22.60
C LEU A 49 14.14 24.76 -22.77
N TRP A 50 14.88 25.86 -22.79
CA TRP A 50 14.33 27.20 -22.90
C TRP A 50 13.92 27.51 -24.35
N TYR A 51 12.66 27.23 -24.66
CA TYR A 51 12.02 27.62 -25.91
C TYR A 51 10.68 28.28 -25.56
N PRO A 52 10.69 29.58 -25.21
CA PRO A 52 9.53 30.26 -24.66
C PRO A 52 8.44 30.53 -25.70
N GLU A 53 8.74 30.37 -26.99
CA GLU A 53 7.82 30.63 -28.09
C GLU A 53 7.75 29.42 -29.03
N VAL A 54 6.55 29.17 -29.54
CA VAL A 54 6.33 28.13 -30.54
C VAL A 54 6.76 28.69 -31.90
N ASN A 55 8.02 28.50 -32.24
CA ASN A 55 8.64 29.02 -33.47
C ASN A 55 9.57 27.97 -34.14
N GLY A 56 10.30 28.39 -35.17
CA GLY A 56 11.24 27.54 -35.90
C GLY A 56 12.29 26.86 -35.02
N SER A 57 12.75 27.53 -33.96
CA SER A 57 13.76 26.98 -33.04
C SER A 57 13.20 25.81 -32.23
N MET A 58 11.98 25.94 -31.68
CA MET A 58 11.30 24.83 -30.99
C MET A 58 11.04 23.67 -31.96
N LYS A 59 10.58 23.98 -33.18
CA LYS A 59 10.35 22.98 -34.22
C LYS A 59 11.62 22.20 -34.56
N HIS A 60 12.76 22.90 -34.70
CA HIS A 60 14.05 22.28 -34.98
C HIS A 60 14.48 21.33 -33.85
N CYS A 61 14.31 21.76 -32.59
CA CYS A 61 14.57 20.90 -31.42
C CYS A 61 13.74 19.61 -31.46
N ILE A 62 12.43 19.71 -31.72
CA ILE A 62 11.54 18.55 -31.80
C ILE A 62 11.95 17.64 -32.97
N LYS A 63 12.34 18.22 -34.11
CA LYS A 63 12.77 17.48 -35.30
C LYS A 63 14.05 16.68 -35.06
N ALA A 64 15.00 17.22 -34.29
CA ALA A 64 16.25 16.55 -33.95
C ALA A 64 16.03 15.19 -33.25
N TRP A 65 15.03 15.09 -32.37
CA TRP A 65 14.67 13.83 -31.71
C TRP A 65 14.02 12.79 -32.62
N ILE A 66 13.44 13.23 -33.73
CA ILE A 66 12.81 12.36 -34.73
C ILE A 66 13.85 11.83 -35.70
N GLU A 67 14.81 12.66 -36.08
CA GLU A 67 15.88 12.34 -37.03
C GLU A 67 17.02 11.55 -36.39
N GLY A 68 17.02 11.42 -35.05
CA GLY A 68 18.01 10.63 -34.31
C GLY A 68 19.33 11.38 -34.05
N SER A 69 19.37 12.70 -34.28
CA SER A 69 20.53 13.54 -33.99
C SER A 69 20.70 13.87 -32.50
N SER A 70 19.70 13.55 -31.67
CA SER A 70 19.74 13.69 -30.21
C SER A 70 18.97 12.55 -29.52
N SER A 71 19.31 12.28 -28.27
CA SER A 71 18.65 11.27 -27.44
C SER A 71 17.16 11.60 -27.30
N LYS A 72 16.29 10.68 -27.71
CA LYS A 72 14.84 10.87 -27.69
C LYS A 72 14.29 10.81 -26.24
N PRO A 73 13.46 11.79 -25.81
CA PRO A 73 12.84 11.75 -24.49
C PRO A 73 11.76 10.67 -24.39
N HIS A 74 11.68 10.01 -23.23
CA HIS A 74 10.61 9.05 -22.92
C HIS A 74 9.33 9.78 -22.50
N ILE A 75 9.49 10.90 -21.80
CA ILE A 75 8.43 11.83 -21.43
C ILE A 75 8.81 13.20 -21.95
N LEU A 76 7.91 13.83 -22.68
CA LEU A 76 8.05 15.17 -23.22
C LEU A 76 6.91 16.04 -22.70
N VAL A 77 7.25 17.11 -21.99
CA VAL A 77 6.30 18.09 -21.45
C VAL A 77 6.56 19.41 -22.15
N ILE A 78 5.59 19.89 -22.91
CA ILE A 78 5.68 21.11 -23.71
C ILE A 78 4.60 22.09 -23.29
N GLY A 79 4.94 23.38 -23.21
CA GLY A 79 3.96 24.46 -23.17
C GLY A 79 4.61 25.82 -23.38
N ALA A 80 4.01 26.66 -24.22
CA ALA A 80 4.51 28.00 -24.51
C ALA A 80 3.41 28.84 -25.13
N ALA A 81 3.15 30.03 -24.57
CA ALA A 81 2.33 31.05 -25.22
C ALA A 81 2.55 32.44 -24.62
N THR A 82 2.76 32.52 -23.31
CA THR A 82 2.79 33.79 -22.57
C THR A 82 3.85 34.75 -23.09
N TRP A 83 5.01 34.23 -23.52
CA TRP A 83 6.06 35.02 -24.13
C TRP A 83 5.68 35.58 -25.50
N SER A 84 5.02 34.80 -26.36
CA SER A 84 4.52 35.31 -27.65
C SER A 84 3.45 36.38 -27.45
N ILE A 85 2.56 36.22 -26.45
CA ILE A 85 1.60 37.26 -26.08
C ILE A 85 2.34 38.53 -25.61
N LYS A 86 3.34 38.39 -24.75
CA LYS A 86 4.11 39.52 -24.21
C LYS A 86 4.88 40.28 -25.30
N ILE A 87 5.70 39.60 -26.08
CA ILE A 87 6.60 40.20 -27.07
C ILE A 87 5.82 40.87 -28.19
N HIS A 88 4.68 40.30 -28.58
CA HIS A 88 3.84 40.84 -29.64
C HIS A 88 2.62 41.60 -29.13
N ASN A 89 2.68 42.10 -27.90
CA ASN A 89 1.68 42.98 -27.29
C ASN A 89 0.23 42.47 -27.39
N GLY A 90 0.02 41.15 -27.28
CA GLY A 90 -1.31 40.53 -27.37
C GLY A 90 -2.00 40.64 -28.73
N SER A 91 -1.25 40.93 -29.80
CA SER A 91 -1.79 41.11 -31.16
C SER A 91 -2.48 39.85 -31.72
N ASN A 92 -3.50 40.06 -32.55
CA ASN A 92 -4.24 38.98 -33.21
C ASN A 92 -3.42 38.34 -34.35
N GLU A 93 -2.51 39.10 -34.93
CA GLU A 93 -1.53 38.64 -35.91
C GLU A 93 -0.60 37.59 -35.28
N ALA A 94 -0.11 37.84 -34.06
CA ALA A 94 0.70 36.88 -33.32
C ALA A 94 -0.06 35.59 -32.98
N LEU A 95 -1.35 35.69 -32.61
CA LEU A 95 -2.20 34.51 -32.40
C LEU A 95 -2.36 33.70 -33.70
N THR A 96 -2.49 34.38 -34.84
CA THR A 96 -2.58 33.73 -36.16
C THR A 96 -1.27 33.02 -36.51
N GLN A 97 -0.12 33.66 -36.26
CA GLN A 97 1.19 33.02 -36.43
C GLN A 97 1.39 31.83 -35.49
N TYR A 98 0.93 31.95 -34.25
CA TYR A 98 0.95 30.85 -33.28
C TYR A 98 0.14 29.64 -33.79
N ARG A 99 -1.06 29.84 -34.36
CA ARG A 99 -1.84 28.78 -35.01
C ARG A 99 -1.07 28.08 -36.12
N ILE A 100 -0.40 28.84 -36.99
CA ILE A 100 0.42 28.29 -38.09
C ILE A 100 1.58 27.46 -37.51
N ASN A 101 2.28 27.98 -36.50
CA ASN A 101 3.43 27.31 -35.91
C ASN A 101 3.04 26.02 -35.19
N ILE A 102 1.95 26.02 -34.41
CA ILE A 102 1.39 24.82 -33.76
C ILE A 102 1.01 23.78 -34.81
N THR A 103 0.31 24.19 -35.88
CA THR A 103 -0.06 23.30 -36.99
C THR A 103 1.18 22.64 -37.61
N SER A 104 2.29 23.37 -37.68
CA SER A 104 3.55 22.87 -38.24
C SER A 104 4.29 21.87 -37.34
N ILE A 105 4.10 21.92 -36.01
CA ILE A 105 4.75 21.01 -35.05
C ILE A 105 3.86 19.83 -34.64
N ALA A 106 2.54 19.97 -34.75
CA ALA A 106 1.57 18.92 -34.42
C ALA A 106 1.92 17.53 -35.00
N PRO A 107 2.23 17.36 -36.31
CA PRO A 107 2.60 16.06 -36.86
C PRO A 107 3.92 15.51 -36.31
N LEU A 108 4.85 16.39 -35.91
CA LEU A 108 6.11 15.98 -35.28
C LEU A 108 5.85 15.42 -33.86
N LEU A 109 5.01 16.10 -33.09
CA LEU A 109 4.61 15.67 -31.75
C LEU A 109 3.87 14.33 -31.79
N GLU A 110 2.99 14.12 -32.76
CA GLU A 110 2.30 12.83 -32.94
C GLU A 110 3.27 11.69 -33.29
N LYS A 111 4.27 11.96 -34.13
CA LYS A 111 5.31 10.97 -34.45
C LYS A 111 6.12 10.61 -33.20
N LEU A 112 6.41 11.56 -32.33
CA LEU A 112 7.06 11.29 -31.04
C LEU A 112 6.16 10.48 -30.11
N ALA A 113 4.87 10.82 -30.05
CA ALA A 113 3.86 10.20 -29.19
C ALA A 113 3.64 8.70 -29.45
N ARG A 114 4.15 8.15 -30.55
CA ARG A 114 4.11 6.70 -30.83
C ARG A 114 4.91 5.89 -29.82
N ASN A 115 6.04 6.42 -29.33
CA ASN A 115 6.95 5.71 -28.43
C ASN A 115 7.27 6.49 -27.15
N SER A 116 6.73 7.70 -26.99
CA SER A 116 6.98 8.58 -25.85
C SER A 116 5.66 9.12 -25.31
N ASP A 117 5.61 9.41 -24.01
CA ASP A 117 4.50 10.16 -23.43
C ASP A 117 4.68 11.66 -23.72
N VAL A 118 3.85 12.22 -24.60
CA VAL A 118 3.91 13.64 -24.98
C VAL A 118 2.74 14.40 -24.37
N TYR A 119 3.05 15.41 -23.56
CA TYR A 119 2.10 16.28 -22.87
C TYR A 119 2.17 17.71 -23.39
N TRP A 120 1.02 18.27 -23.77
CA TRP A 120 0.86 19.69 -24.04
C TRP A 120 0.19 20.35 -22.83
N VAL A 121 0.94 21.17 -22.10
CA VAL A 121 0.49 21.88 -20.90
C VAL A 121 -0.29 23.12 -21.31
N LEU A 122 -1.55 23.20 -20.86
CA LEU A 122 -2.35 24.39 -21.04
C LEU A 122 -1.75 25.55 -20.25
N GLN A 123 -1.90 26.74 -20.80
CA GLN A 123 -1.48 27.96 -20.14
C GLN A 123 -2.51 28.27 -19.05
N ASP A 124 -2.07 28.28 -17.81
CA ASP A 124 -2.98 28.58 -16.69
C ASP A 124 -3.36 30.08 -16.69
N PRO A 125 -4.47 30.48 -16.04
CA PRO A 125 -4.85 31.88 -15.92
C PRO A 125 -3.77 32.74 -15.24
N VAL A 126 -3.93 34.05 -15.36
CA VAL A 126 -3.12 35.08 -14.71
C VAL A 126 -4.00 35.94 -13.81
N TYR A 127 -3.42 36.44 -12.72
CA TYR A 127 -4.08 37.45 -11.89
C TYR A 127 -3.72 38.84 -12.42
N GLU A 128 -4.58 39.36 -13.31
CA GLU A 128 -4.30 40.52 -14.16
C GLU A 128 -3.93 41.78 -13.35
N ASP A 129 -4.58 42.01 -12.21
CA ASP A 129 -4.34 43.17 -11.35
C ASP A 129 -2.93 43.20 -10.74
N MET A 130 -2.30 42.03 -10.58
CA MET A 130 -0.96 41.88 -10.00
C MET A 130 0.15 41.82 -11.07
N LEU A 131 -0.20 41.86 -12.35
CA LEU A 131 0.78 41.88 -13.42
C LEU A 131 1.52 43.23 -13.48
N SER A 132 2.84 43.17 -13.59
CA SER A 132 3.66 44.36 -13.89
C SER A 132 3.22 45.03 -15.20
N GLU A 133 3.46 46.33 -15.37
CA GLU A 133 3.19 47.06 -16.64
C GLU A 133 3.72 46.33 -17.87
N SER A 134 4.93 45.76 -17.78
CA SER A 134 5.56 45.01 -18.88
C SER A 134 4.85 43.71 -19.29
N ARG A 135 3.82 43.28 -18.55
CA ARG A 135 3.07 42.03 -18.72
C ARG A 135 1.56 42.25 -18.86
N LYS A 136 1.07 43.49 -18.79
CA LYS A 136 -0.37 43.80 -18.84
C LYS A 136 -1.08 43.35 -20.12
N MET A 137 -0.34 43.17 -21.21
CA MET A 137 -0.88 42.61 -22.45
C MET A 137 -1.29 41.13 -22.33
N ILE A 138 -0.83 40.43 -21.29
CA ILE A 138 -1.18 39.04 -21.02
C ILE A 138 -2.51 39.03 -20.25
N THR A 139 -3.62 38.98 -20.97
CA THR A 139 -4.96 38.83 -20.37
C THR A 139 -5.43 37.38 -20.42
N ASN A 140 -6.37 37.02 -19.54
CA ASN A 140 -6.98 35.69 -19.54
C ASN A 140 -7.71 35.39 -20.86
N GLU A 141 -8.34 36.40 -21.47
CA GLU A 141 -8.94 36.29 -22.81
C GLU A 141 -7.89 35.83 -23.86
N LYS A 142 -6.70 36.44 -23.85
CA LYS A 142 -5.62 36.06 -24.76
C LYS A 142 -5.08 34.66 -24.44
N ILE A 143 -4.89 34.33 -23.17
CA ILE A 143 -4.48 32.99 -22.74
C ILE A 143 -5.47 31.92 -23.25
N ASP A 144 -6.76 32.18 -23.14
CA ASP A 144 -7.81 31.27 -23.55
C ASP A 144 -7.84 31.09 -25.07
N ALA A 145 -7.69 32.18 -25.82
CA ALA A 145 -7.59 32.11 -27.28
C ALA A 145 -6.38 31.28 -27.76
N TYR A 146 -5.23 31.40 -27.09
CA TYR A 146 -4.04 30.60 -27.41
C TYR A 146 -4.20 29.13 -27.00
N ASN A 147 -4.83 28.85 -25.85
CA ASN A 147 -5.15 27.49 -25.43
C ASN A 147 -6.12 26.82 -26.40
N GLU A 148 -7.19 27.50 -26.80
CA GLU A 148 -8.17 27.00 -27.76
C GLU A 148 -7.51 26.71 -29.12
N ALA A 149 -6.64 27.60 -29.59
CA ALA A 149 -5.83 27.38 -30.79
C ALA A 149 -5.00 26.09 -30.68
N ALA A 150 -4.27 25.88 -29.58
CA ALA A 150 -3.47 24.69 -29.39
C ALA A 150 -4.31 23.41 -29.29
N VAL A 151 -5.38 23.43 -28.49
CA VAL A 151 -6.26 22.28 -28.26
C VAL A 151 -7.00 21.87 -29.52
N SER A 152 -7.55 22.83 -30.29
CA SER A 152 -8.27 22.55 -31.53
C SER A 152 -7.39 21.87 -32.58
N ILE A 153 -6.13 22.31 -32.71
CA ILE A 153 -5.17 21.74 -33.66
C ILE A 153 -4.69 20.36 -33.19
N LEU A 154 -4.28 20.22 -31.92
CA LEU A 154 -3.75 18.96 -31.40
C LEU A 154 -4.82 17.86 -31.31
N ASN A 155 -6.08 18.20 -31.03
CA ASN A 155 -7.17 17.23 -31.04
C ASN A 155 -7.64 16.86 -32.45
N SER A 156 -7.65 17.80 -33.40
CA SER A 156 -8.06 17.53 -34.79
C SER A 156 -7.06 16.62 -35.51
N SER A 157 -5.77 16.88 -35.32
CA SER A 157 -4.68 16.04 -35.85
C SER A 157 -4.78 14.60 -35.29
N SER A 158 -5.18 14.44 -34.03
CA SER A 158 -5.28 13.15 -33.35
C SER A 158 -6.46 12.26 -33.79
N LYS A 159 -7.44 12.75 -34.57
CA LYS A 159 -8.64 11.96 -34.93
C LYS A 159 -8.35 10.69 -35.73
N ASN A 160 -7.18 10.58 -36.37
CA ASN A 160 -6.80 9.45 -37.23
C ASN A 160 -5.61 8.63 -36.70
N SER A 161 -5.10 8.91 -35.50
CA SER A 161 -3.88 8.30 -34.95
C SER A 161 -4.15 7.54 -33.65
N LYS A 162 -3.60 6.31 -33.51
CA LYS A 162 -3.58 5.56 -32.23
C LYS A 162 -2.67 6.22 -31.18
N ALA A 163 -1.73 7.08 -31.60
CA ALA A 163 -0.82 7.81 -30.73
C ALA A 163 -1.27 9.27 -30.59
N LYS A 164 -1.62 9.69 -29.37
CA LYS A 164 -2.23 10.99 -29.11
C LYS A 164 -1.33 11.86 -28.22
N VAL A 165 -1.13 13.12 -28.64
CA VAL A 165 -0.59 14.17 -27.78
C VAL A 165 -1.61 14.44 -26.67
N LYS A 166 -1.19 14.29 -25.41
CA LYS A 166 -2.07 14.40 -24.24
C LYS A 166 -2.13 15.86 -23.81
N VAL A 167 -3.33 16.45 -23.79
CA VAL A 167 -3.52 17.79 -23.21
C VAL A 167 -3.50 17.67 -21.68
N PHE A 168 -2.61 18.40 -21.03
CA PHE A 168 -2.50 18.47 -19.58
C PHE A 168 -3.23 19.73 -19.09
N SER A 169 -4.49 19.55 -18.72
CA SER A 169 -5.39 20.61 -18.22
C SER A 169 -5.42 20.73 -16.69
N ALA A 170 -4.82 19.78 -15.96
CA ALA A 170 -4.88 19.75 -14.51
C ALA A 170 -4.23 20.98 -13.86
N SER A 171 -3.11 21.46 -14.40
CA SER A 171 -2.46 22.69 -13.89
C SER A 171 -3.39 23.90 -13.97
N ARG A 172 -4.17 23.99 -15.05
CA ARG A 172 -5.14 25.07 -15.25
C ARG A 172 -6.26 25.03 -14.21
N LEU A 173 -6.85 23.86 -13.96
CA LEU A 173 -7.91 23.72 -12.94
C LEU A 173 -7.42 24.10 -11.54
N ILE A 174 -6.18 23.72 -11.20
CA ILE A 174 -5.56 24.11 -9.93
C ILE A 174 -5.33 25.63 -9.88
N ALA A 175 -4.89 26.22 -10.99
CA ALA A 175 -4.63 27.64 -11.09
C ALA A 175 -5.90 28.48 -11.00
N GLU A 176 -7.03 28.05 -11.55
CA GLU A 176 -8.31 28.75 -11.45
C GLU A 176 -8.69 29.03 -9.99
N GLU A 177 -8.34 28.13 -9.06
CA GLU A 177 -8.59 28.28 -7.63
C GLU A 177 -7.46 28.99 -6.86
N THR A 178 -6.23 29.02 -7.39
CA THR A 178 -5.03 29.41 -6.62
C THR A 178 -4.28 30.62 -7.17
N ILE A 179 -4.60 31.08 -8.39
CA ILE A 179 -3.87 32.16 -9.07
C ILE A 179 -3.91 33.49 -8.30
N ILE A 180 -4.95 33.73 -7.50
CA ILE A 180 -5.10 34.91 -6.64
C ILE A 180 -3.95 35.01 -5.61
N GLN A 181 -3.34 33.88 -5.24
CA GLN A 181 -2.21 33.84 -4.30
C GLN A 181 -0.85 34.07 -5.00
N SER A 182 -0.84 34.35 -6.31
CA SER A 182 0.39 34.61 -7.07
C SER A 182 1.09 35.89 -6.60
N SER A 183 2.41 35.84 -6.46
CA SER A 183 3.21 37.01 -6.06
C SER A 183 3.48 38.00 -7.18
N ASP A 184 3.37 37.57 -8.45
CA ASP A 184 3.67 38.40 -9.63
C ASP A 184 2.58 38.36 -10.71
N GLY A 185 1.42 37.80 -10.36
CA GLY A 185 0.25 37.63 -11.22
C GLY A 185 0.40 36.58 -12.33
N LEU A 186 1.61 36.04 -12.56
CA LEU A 186 1.88 35.11 -13.67
C LEU A 186 2.21 33.69 -13.20
N HIS A 187 2.98 33.57 -12.14
CA HIS A 187 3.51 32.30 -11.66
C HIS A 187 2.66 31.73 -10.52
N LEU A 188 2.44 30.42 -10.54
CA LEU A 188 1.62 29.75 -9.52
C LEU A 188 2.36 29.63 -8.18
N PRO A 189 1.62 29.62 -7.05
CA PRO A 189 2.16 29.26 -5.74
C PRO A 189 2.88 27.91 -5.75
N GLU A 190 3.87 27.72 -4.87
CA GLU A 190 4.66 26.48 -4.81
C GLU A 190 3.79 25.23 -4.62
N SER A 191 2.82 25.25 -3.70
CA SER A 191 1.89 24.15 -3.45
C SER A 191 1.10 23.72 -4.71
N SER A 192 0.66 24.67 -5.51
CA SER A 192 -0.06 24.43 -6.77
C SER A 192 0.84 23.76 -7.82
N ARG A 193 2.10 24.20 -7.89
CA ARG A 193 3.11 23.65 -8.81
C ARG A 193 3.52 22.24 -8.41
N GLU A 194 3.69 21.98 -7.11
CA GLU A 194 3.96 20.65 -6.56
C GLU A 194 2.83 19.67 -6.86
N THR A 195 1.58 20.09 -6.65
CA THR A 195 0.40 19.28 -6.99
C THR A 195 0.37 18.97 -8.48
N SER A 196 0.64 19.95 -9.35
CA SER A 196 0.71 19.74 -10.80
C SER A 196 1.80 18.74 -11.20
N ALA A 197 2.98 18.84 -10.58
CA ALA A 197 4.09 17.92 -10.79
C ALA A 197 3.75 16.50 -10.31
N MET A 198 3.07 16.37 -9.18
CA MET A 198 2.59 15.08 -8.67
C MET A 198 1.60 14.42 -9.64
N ILE A 199 0.62 15.15 -10.16
CA ILE A 199 -0.34 14.61 -11.13
C ILE A 199 0.38 14.13 -12.39
N LEU A 200 1.34 14.92 -12.89
CA LEU A 200 2.14 14.57 -14.06
C LEU A 200 2.95 13.28 -13.82
N MET A 201 3.64 13.19 -12.69
CA MET A 201 4.42 12.01 -12.29
C MET A 201 3.52 10.78 -12.17
N ASN A 202 2.42 10.91 -11.42
CA ASN A 202 1.46 9.85 -11.19
C ASN A 202 0.83 9.32 -12.48
N ASN A 203 0.50 10.19 -13.44
CA ASN A 203 -0.07 9.78 -14.71
C ASN A 203 0.89 8.93 -15.57
N HIS A 204 2.20 9.09 -15.39
CA HIS A 204 3.21 8.23 -16.02
C HIS A 204 3.38 6.92 -15.25
N CYS A 205 3.49 7.01 -13.92
CA CYS A 205 3.83 5.87 -13.06
C CYS A 205 2.67 4.90 -12.85
N ASN A 206 1.44 5.41 -12.77
CA ASN A 206 0.25 4.63 -12.49
C ASN A 206 -0.69 4.61 -13.70
N LYS A 207 -0.45 3.65 -14.61
CA LYS A 207 -1.19 3.55 -15.88
C LYS A 207 -2.61 2.99 -15.76
N ILE A 208 -2.87 2.20 -14.71
CA ILE A 208 -4.15 1.47 -14.52
C ILE A 208 -5.10 2.30 -13.65
N VAL A 209 -4.73 2.54 -12.40
CA VAL A 209 -5.47 3.41 -11.47
C VAL A 209 -4.66 4.67 -11.33
N LYS A 210 -5.29 5.85 -11.46
CA LYS A 210 -4.62 7.16 -11.38
C LYS A 210 -5.06 7.87 -10.11
N PRO A 211 -4.55 7.48 -8.93
CA PRO A 211 -4.94 8.10 -7.66
C PRO A 211 -4.46 9.55 -7.60
N ILE A 212 -5.16 10.43 -6.91
CA ILE A 212 -4.81 11.86 -6.88
C ILE A 212 -3.44 12.09 -6.20
N ASP A 213 -3.03 11.19 -5.30
CA ASP A 213 -1.85 11.25 -4.45
C ASP A 213 -0.84 10.09 -4.65
N GLY A 214 -0.83 9.48 -5.85
CA GLY A 214 0.10 8.38 -6.17
C GLY A 214 1.54 8.85 -6.34
N SER A 215 2.33 8.81 -5.26
CA SER A 215 3.74 9.23 -5.26
C SER A 215 4.75 8.14 -5.65
N CYS A 216 4.35 6.87 -5.68
CA CYS A 216 5.28 5.76 -5.90
C CYS A 216 5.36 5.36 -7.38
N CYS A 217 6.56 5.50 -7.97
CA CYS A 217 6.90 5.11 -9.34
C CYS A 217 7.70 3.81 -9.41
N GLN A 218 7.49 2.90 -8.45
CA GLN A 218 8.21 1.64 -8.44
C GLN A 218 7.52 0.61 -9.34
N PRO A 219 8.22 0.01 -10.33
CA PRO A 219 7.65 -1.09 -11.10
C PRO A 219 7.32 -2.24 -10.16
N GLN A 220 6.18 -2.90 -10.39
CA GLN A 220 5.80 -4.05 -9.58
C GLN A 220 6.86 -5.16 -9.72
N PRO A 221 7.35 -5.71 -8.61
CA PRO A 221 8.28 -6.84 -8.68
C PRO A 221 7.59 -8.01 -9.40
N PRO A 222 8.31 -8.74 -10.27
CA PRO A 222 7.74 -9.89 -10.94
C PRO A 222 7.38 -10.98 -9.93
N VAL A 223 6.30 -11.70 -10.21
CA VAL A 223 5.83 -12.80 -9.35
C VAL A 223 6.90 -13.88 -9.25
N THR A 224 7.29 -14.24 -8.03
CA THR A 224 8.34 -15.24 -7.78
C THR A 224 7.86 -16.65 -8.14
N LEU A 225 8.81 -17.58 -8.33
CA LEU A 225 8.46 -18.98 -8.60
C LEU A 225 7.61 -19.59 -7.47
N ILE A 226 7.94 -19.26 -6.22
CA ILE A 226 7.22 -19.74 -5.03
C ILE A 226 5.77 -19.23 -5.04
N GLN A 227 5.57 -17.94 -5.33
CA GLN A 227 4.23 -17.37 -5.47
C GLN A 227 3.45 -18.04 -6.61
N LYS A 228 4.07 -18.26 -7.77
CA LYS A 228 3.42 -18.97 -8.89
C LYS A 228 2.95 -20.36 -8.47
N LEU A 229 3.81 -21.14 -7.82
CA LEU A 229 3.46 -22.48 -7.33
C LEU A 229 2.32 -22.41 -6.30
N ALA A 230 2.36 -21.45 -5.38
CA ALA A 230 1.30 -21.25 -4.38
C ALA A 230 -0.04 -20.88 -5.03
N PHE A 231 -0.05 -19.97 -6.01
CA PHE A 231 -1.26 -19.61 -6.74
C PHE A 231 -1.78 -20.79 -7.56
N CYS A 232 -0.91 -21.57 -8.21
CA CYS A 232 -1.30 -22.79 -8.91
C CYS A 232 -1.96 -23.80 -7.96
N PHE A 233 -1.39 -24.02 -6.77
CA PHE A 233 -1.94 -24.93 -5.76
C PHE A 233 -3.29 -24.47 -5.21
N LEU A 234 -3.44 -23.18 -4.91
CA LEU A 234 -4.72 -22.62 -4.45
C LEU A 234 -5.77 -22.68 -5.57
N ALA A 235 -5.41 -22.35 -6.81
CA ALA A 235 -6.30 -22.43 -7.96
C ALA A 235 -6.75 -23.86 -8.27
N SER A 236 -5.83 -24.84 -8.24
CA SER A 236 -6.17 -26.25 -8.45
C SER A 236 -7.12 -26.75 -7.37
N SER A 237 -7.00 -26.27 -6.14
CA SER A 237 -7.90 -26.62 -5.03
C SER A 237 -9.31 -26.06 -5.24
N VAL A 238 -9.43 -24.84 -5.77
CA VAL A 238 -10.73 -24.24 -6.15
C VAL A 238 -11.38 -25.03 -7.28
N ILE A 239 -10.61 -25.37 -8.33
CA ILE A 239 -11.10 -26.18 -9.45
C ILE A 239 -11.54 -27.57 -8.96
N GLY A 240 -10.74 -28.22 -8.11
CA GLY A 240 -11.07 -29.51 -7.51
C GLY A 240 -12.38 -29.48 -6.73
N TYR A 241 -12.61 -28.43 -5.93
CA TYR A 241 -13.89 -28.22 -5.23
C TYR A 241 -15.06 -28.06 -6.21
N LEU A 242 -14.91 -27.25 -7.25
CA LEU A 242 -15.96 -27.06 -8.26
C LEU A 242 -16.29 -28.36 -8.98
N VAL A 243 -15.29 -29.16 -9.34
CA VAL A 243 -15.48 -30.48 -9.96
C VAL A 243 -16.26 -31.42 -9.02
N LEU A 244 -15.91 -31.47 -7.73
CA LEU A 244 -16.64 -32.28 -6.75
C LEU A 244 -18.10 -31.85 -6.61
N VAL A 245 -18.36 -30.54 -6.57
CA VAL A 245 -19.73 -29.99 -6.53
C VAL A 245 -20.51 -30.36 -7.79
N LEU A 246 -19.89 -30.30 -8.97
CA LEU A 246 -20.51 -30.68 -10.25
C LEU A 246 -20.83 -32.18 -10.30
N ILE A 247 -19.91 -33.05 -9.86
CA ILE A 247 -20.13 -34.49 -9.77
C ILE A 247 -21.31 -34.79 -8.84
N ARG A 248 -21.38 -34.12 -7.67
CA ARG A 248 -22.47 -34.30 -6.71
C ARG A 248 -23.81 -33.84 -7.28
N ARG A 249 -23.85 -32.70 -7.99
CA ARG A 249 -25.05 -32.20 -8.64
C ARG A 249 -25.56 -33.17 -9.70
N ASN A 250 -24.66 -33.76 -10.48
CA ASN A 250 -24.99 -34.75 -11.51
C ASN A 250 -25.50 -36.08 -10.90
N ASN A 251 -24.86 -36.57 -9.85
CA ASN A 251 -25.31 -37.79 -9.14
C ASN A 251 -26.67 -37.58 -8.45
N ASN A 252 -26.91 -36.41 -7.85
CA ASN A 252 -28.22 -36.08 -7.28
C ASN A 252 -29.31 -35.95 -8.35
N GLN A 253 -29.00 -35.41 -9.53
CA GLN A 253 -29.92 -35.40 -10.67
C GLN A 253 -30.25 -36.82 -11.18
N LYS A 254 -29.25 -37.71 -11.27
CA LYS A 254 -29.47 -39.12 -11.63
C LYS A 254 -30.31 -39.87 -10.60
N ASN A 255 -30.08 -39.66 -9.31
CA ASN A 255 -30.85 -40.31 -8.25
C ASN A 255 -32.30 -39.80 -8.17
N LYS A 256 -32.55 -38.53 -8.52
CA LYS A 256 -33.91 -37.94 -8.50
C LYS A 256 -34.77 -38.37 -9.72
N LEU A 257 -34.14 -38.83 -10.81
CA LEU A 257 -34.82 -39.31 -12.02
C LEU A 257 -35.27 -40.78 -11.91
N CYS A 258 -34.83 -41.53 -10.90
CA CYS A 258 -35.12 -42.96 -10.73
C CYS A 258 -36.06 -43.32 -9.57
N THR A 259 -36.65 -42.35 -8.88
CA THR A 259 -37.70 -42.60 -7.88
C THR A 259 -39.07 -42.25 -8.46
N ASP A 260 -39.58 -43.12 -9.33
CA ASP A 260 -41.01 -43.29 -9.56
C ASP A 260 -41.31 -44.80 -9.57
N MET A 261 -42.32 -45.15 -8.76
CA MET A 261 -43.01 -46.45 -8.59
C MET A 261 -42.33 -47.59 -7.81
N GLU A 262 -43.02 -47.93 -6.70
CA GLU A 262 -43.08 -49.19 -5.95
C GLU A 262 -41.81 -49.75 -5.29
N SER A 263 -41.74 -49.62 -3.96
CA SER A 263 -41.69 -50.78 -3.04
C SER A 263 -41.48 -50.29 -1.61
N GLY A 264 -42.38 -50.70 -0.72
CA GLY A 264 -42.18 -50.60 0.73
C GLY A 264 -41.25 -51.71 1.17
N GLU A 265 -40.02 -51.36 1.53
CA GLU A 265 -39.18 -52.17 2.42
C GLU A 265 -38.16 -51.26 3.12
N GLU A 266 -38.08 -51.38 4.44
CA GLU A 266 -37.08 -50.73 5.27
C GLU A 266 -35.66 -51.09 4.79
N LYS A 267 -34.97 -50.14 4.15
CA LYS A 267 -33.52 -50.23 3.94
C LYS A 267 -32.80 -49.27 4.85
N LYS A 268 -32.16 -49.86 5.88
CA LYS A 268 -31.11 -49.27 6.72
C LYS A 268 -30.15 -48.39 5.88
N PRO A 269 -29.73 -47.22 6.37
CA PRO A 269 -28.81 -46.37 5.63
C PRO A 269 -27.44 -47.06 5.51
N ALA A 270 -27.08 -47.41 4.28
CA ALA A 270 -25.80 -48.01 3.93
C ALA A 270 -24.64 -47.02 4.17
N THR A 271 -23.63 -47.55 4.86
CA THR A 271 -22.44 -46.90 5.44
C THR A 271 -21.37 -46.49 4.41
N ASN A 272 -21.72 -45.75 3.35
CA ASN A 272 -20.76 -45.32 2.32
C ASN A 272 -20.66 -43.79 2.19
N SER A 273 -19.95 -43.08 3.09
CA SER A 273 -19.63 -41.64 2.87
C SER A 273 -18.55 -40.92 3.74
N PRO A 274 -17.72 -41.52 4.62
CA PRO A 274 -16.82 -40.72 5.46
C PRO A 274 -15.58 -40.14 4.72
N THR A 275 -15.08 -40.83 3.70
CA THR A 275 -13.88 -40.40 2.94
C THR A 275 -14.19 -39.27 1.94
N ILE A 276 -15.33 -39.36 1.25
CA ILE A 276 -15.78 -38.31 0.31
C ILE A 276 -16.08 -37.01 1.07
N SER A 277 -16.70 -37.09 2.26
CA SER A 277 -17.00 -35.92 3.07
C SER A 277 -15.74 -35.24 3.65
N THR A 278 -14.72 -36.02 4.01
CA THR A 278 -13.44 -35.48 4.51
C THR A 278 -12.68 -34.73 3.41
N LEU A 279 -12.62 -35.30 2.20
CA LEU A 279 -11.94 -34.66 1.06
C LEU A 279 -12.68 -33.40 0.59
N GLU A 280 -14.01 -33.44 0.56
CA GLU A 280 -14.85 -32.27 0.26
C GLU A 280 -14.60 -31.13 1.26
N THR A 281 -14.56 -31.46 2.56
CA THR A 281 -14.28 -30.47 3.63
C THR A 281 -12.89 -29.86 3.49
N LEU A 282 -11.90 -30.66 3.08
CA LEU A 282 -10.53 -30.20 2.83
C LEU A 282 -10.48 -29.21 1.65
N PHE A 283 -11.04 -29.59 0.50
CA PHE A 283 -11.08 -28.71 -0.68
C PHE A 283 -11.91 -27.45 -0.45
N GLN A 284 -13.00 -27.54 0.30
CA GLN A 284 -13.79 -26.37 0.69
C GLN A 284 -12.98 -25.40 1.56
N SER A 285 -12.24 -25.94 2.54
CA SER A 285 -11.35 -25.14 3.41
C SER A 285 -10.22 -24.48 2.61
N LEU A 286 -9.58 -25.21 1.70
CA LEU A 286 -8.54 -24.70 0.82
C LEU A 286 -9.08 -23.65 -0.16
N CYS A 287 -10.28 -23.84 -0.69
CA CYS A 287 -10.96 -22.86 -1.55
C CYS A 287 -11.21 -21.55 -0.80
N LYS A 288 -11.77 -21.61 0.42
CA LYS A 288 -11.95 -20.43 1.28
C LYS A 288 -10.62 -19.72 1.55
N LEU A 289 -9.57 -20.48 1.88
CA LEU A 289 -8.23 -19.93 2.08
C LEU A 289 -7.70 -19.25 0.81
N GLY A 290 -7.85 -19.90 -0.35
CA GLY A 290 -7.43 -19.36 -1.65
C GLY A 290 -8.12 -18.05 -2.00
N LEU A 291 -9.42 -17.92 -1.73
CA LEU A 291 -10.16 -16.68 -1.91
C LEU A 291 -9.68 -15.56 -0.98
N ILE A 292 -9.44 -15.86 0.30
CA ILE A 292 -8.92 -14.87 1.27
C ILE A 292 -7.50 -14.42 0.88
N MET A 293 -6.62 -15.35 0.52
CA MET A 293 -5.25 -15.03 0.10
C MET A 293 -5.23 -14.26 -1.21
N GLY A 294 -6.09 -14.63 -2.17
CA GLY A 294 -6.28 -13.88 -3.42
C GLY A 294 -6.75 -12.46 -3.15
N TYR A 295 -7.72 -12.27 -2.25
CA TYR A 295 -8.18 -10.95 -1.84
C TYR A 295 -7.05 -10.10 -1.25
N PHE A 296 -6.27 -10.64 -0.31
CA PHE A 296 -5.12 -9.92 0.27
C PHE A 296 -4.06 -9.56 -0.78
N TYR A 297 -3.75 -10.48 -1.69
CA TYR A 297 -2.82 -10.20 -2.77
C TYR A 297 -3.32 -9.08 -3.68
N LEU A 298 -4.61 -9.06 -4.02
CA LEU A 298 -5.19 -8.01 -4.85
C LEU A 298 -5.22 -6.66 -4.13
N CYS A 299 -5.47 -6.62 -2.82
CA CYS A 299 -5.50 -5.38 -2.05
C CYS A 299 -4.11 -4.74 -1.88
N ASP A 300 -3.07 -5.55 -1.65
CA ASP A 300 -1.74 -5.02 -1.34
C ASP A 300 -0.77 -5.05 -2.54
N ARG A 301 -0.79 -6.11 -3.36
CA ARG A 301 0.13 -6.25 -4.50
C ARG A 301 -0.46 -5.83 -5.83
N ALA A 302 -1.77 -5.97 -6.04
CA ALA A 302 -2.38 -5.46 -7.27
C ALA A 302 -2.70 -3.96 -7.13
N ASN A 303 -2.39 -3.17 -8.16
CA ASN A 303 -2.76 -1.75 -8.21
C ASN A 303 -4.25 -1.56 -8.60
N LEU A 304 -5.13 -2.45 -8.14
CA LEU A 304 -6.57 -2.37 -8.41
C LEU A 304 -7.27 -1.40 -7.46
N PHE A 305 -6.77 -1.29 -6.24
CA PHE A 305 -7.32 -0.40 -5.22
C PHE A 305 -6.38 0.78 -4.99
N MET A 306 -6.96 1.95 -4.71
CA MET A 306 -6.21 3.12 -4.31
C MET A 306 -5.56 2.87 -2.95
N LYS A 307 -4.26 3.19 -2.84
CA LYS A 307 -3.52 3.11 -1.58
C LYS A 307 -3.48 4.51 -0.99
N GLU A 308 -4.24 4.73 0.07
CA GLU A 308 -4.26 6.00 0.79
C GLU A 308 -3.08 6.09 1.75
N ASN A 309 -2.46 7.26 1.82
CA ASN A 309 -1.43 7.55 2.82
C ASN A 309 -2.08 7.72 4.20
N LYS A 310 -1.51 7.10 5.23
CA LYS A 310 -2.05 7.18 6.59
C LYS A 310 -1.67 8.51 7.22
N PHE A 311 -2.65 9.37 7.48
CA PHE A 311 -2.46 10.62 8.20
C PHE A 311 -3.03 10.53 9.62
N TYR A 312 -2.16 10.72 10.62
CA TYR A 312 -2.61 10.73 12.01
C TYR A 312 -3.39 12.01 12.33
N THR A 313 -4.59 11.84 12.87
CA THR A 313 -5.34 12.90 13.56
C THR A 313 -5.90 12.34 14.86
N HIS A 314 -5.96 13.18 15.90
CA HIS A 314 -6.51 12.75 17.20
C HIS A 314 -7.94 12.21 17.07
N SER A 315 -8.78 12.85 16.26
CA SER A 315 -10.16 12.42 16.02
C SER A 315 -10.23 11.04 15.36
N SER A 316 -9.42 10.77 14.34
CA SER A 316 -9.38 9.47 13.64
C SER A 316 -8.99 8.32 14.57
N PHE A 317 -8.18 8.59 15.61
CA PHE A 317 -7.77 7.57 16.57
C PHE A 317 -8.77 7.39 17.73
N PHE A 318 -9.21 8.47 18.38
CA PHE A 318 -10.01 8.37 19.62
C PHE A 318 -11.49 8.09 19.36
N ILE A 319 -12.07 8.54 18.25
CA ILE A 319 -13.49 8.30 17.95
C ILE A 319 -13.78 6.79 17.83
N PRO A 320 -13.01 5.99 17.05
CA PRO A 320 -13.22 4.54 17.00
C PRO A 320 -13.04 3.85 18.35
N ILE A 321 -12.09 4.31 19.19
CA ILE A 321 -11.89 3.74 20.52
C ILE A 321 -13.11 3.97 21.41
N ILE A 322 -13.63 5.20 21.46
CA ILE A 322 -14.84 5.54 22.22
C ILE A 322 -16.01 4.71 21.71
N TYR A 323 -16.17 4.58 20.39
CA TYR A 323 -17.23 3.79 19.80
C TYR A 323 -17.20 2.32 20.24
N ILE A 324 -16.04 1.67 20.17
CA ILE A 324 -15.89 0.27 20.62
C ILE A 324 -16.12 0.17 22.13
N LEU A 325 -15.64 1.13 22.93
CA LEU A 325 -15.87 1.15 24.39
C LEU A 325 -17.37 1.20 24.71
N VAL A 326 -18.10 2.10 24.05
CA VAL A 326 -19.55 2.22 24.20
C VAL A 326 -20.25 0.91 23.84
N LEU A 327 -19.91 0.30 22.70
CA LEU A 327 -20.45 -1.02 22.33
C LEU A 327 -20.13 -2.08 23.39
N GLY A 328 -18.90 -2.13 23.88
CA GLY A 328 -18.48 -3.08 24.91
C GLY A 328 -19.29 -2.99 26.21
N VAL A 329 -19.64 -1.77 26.63
CA VAL A 329 -20.48 -1.56 27.83
C VAL A 329 -21.90 -2.12 27.63
N PHE A 330 -22.45 -2.03 26.41
CA PHE A 330 -23.79 -2.55 26.11
C PHE A 330 -23.84 -4.07 25.94
N TYR A 331 -22.73 -4.71 25.55
CA TYR A 331 -22.66 -6.16 25.29
C TYR A 331 -21.86 -6.89 26.38
N THR A 332 -22.36 -6.85 27.61
CA THR A 332 -21.76 -7.56 28.76
C THR A 332 -22.47 -8.87 29.07
N GLU A 333 -21.72 -9.95 29.32
CA GLU A 333 -22.24 -11.24 29.75
C GLU A 333 -21.65 -11.65 31.11
N ASN A 334 -22.43 -12.38 31.93
CA ASN A 334 -21.95 -12.88 33.22
C ASN A 334 -21.03 -14.10 33.03
N THR A 335 -19.87 -14.08 33.67
CA THR A 335 -18.90 -15.19 33.60
C THR A 335 -19.38 -16.41 34.40
N LYS A 336 -19.11 -17.62 33.87
CA LYS A 336 -19.52 -18.89 34.54
C LYS A 336 -18.55 -19.34 35.65
N GLU A 337 -17.33 -18.82 35.65
CA GLU A 337 -16.27 -19.18 36.60
C GLU A 337 -15.88 -17.99 37.49
N THR A 338 -15.78 -18.21 38.80
CA THR A 338 -15.40 -17.18 39.80
C THR A 338 -13.89 -17.03 40.00
N LYS A 339 -13.08 -17.80 39.28
CA LYS A 339 -11.62 -17.77 39.41
C LYS A 339 -11.05 -16.51 38.75
N VAL A 340 -10.15 -15.82 39.45
CA VAL A 340 -9.40 -14.67 38.90
C VAL A 340 -8.58 -15.13 37.68
N LEU A 341 -8.64 -14.36 36.58
CA LEU A 341 -8.06 -14.71 35.27
C LEU A 341 -8.63 -16.03 34.72
N ASN A 342 -9.96 -16.14 34.72
CA ASN A 342 -10.62 -17.21 34.00
C ASN A 342 -10.37 -17.07 32.48
N ARG A 343 -10.64 -18.14 31.75
CA ARG A 343 -10.40 -18.15 30.30
C ARG A 343 -11.19 -17.06 29.59
N GLU A 344 -12.46 -16.88 29.96
CA GLU A 344 -13.38 -15.90 29.38
C GLU A 344 -12.82 -14.47 29.48
N GLN A 345 -12.39 -14.04 30.68
CA GLN A 345 -11.76 -12.74 30.92
C GLN A 345 -10.48 -12.54 30.11
N THR A 346 -9.63 -13.57 30.03
CA THR A 346 -8.38 -13.45 29.25
C THR A 346 -8.61 -13.40 27.75
N ASP A 347 -9.60 -14.12 27.23
CA ASP A 347 -9.97 -14.09 25.82
C ASP A 347 -10.64 -12.75 25.46
N GLU A 348 -11.47 -12.19 26.35
CA GLU A 348 -12.06 -10.86 26.18
C GLU A 348 -10.99 -9.75 26.19
N TRP A 349 -10.08 -9.76 27.17
CA TRP A 349 -9.03 -8.75 27.26
C TRP A 349 -8.09 -8.82 26.04
N LYS A 350 -7.80 -10.02 25.51
CA LYS A 350 -7.08 -10.20 24.24
C LYS A 350 -7.83 -9.60 23.05
N GLY A 351 -9.15 -9.76 22.99
CA GLY A 351 -10.00 -9.14 21.98
C GLY A 351 -9.92 -7.61 22.01
N TRP A 352 -10.04 -7.01 23.18
CA TRP A 352 -9.86 -5.56 23.37
C TRP A 352 -8.50 -5.07 22.90
N MET A 353 -7.44 -5.79 23.28
CA MET A 353 -6.09 -5.46 22.82
C MET A 353 -5.97 -5.54 21.29
N GLN A 354 -6.55 -6.55 20.65
CA GLN A 354 -6.54 -6.68 19.18
C GLN A 354 -7.25 -5.53 18.48
N LEU A 355 -8.41 -5.10 18.99
CA LEU A 355 -9.16 -3.97 18.43
C LEU A 355 -8.38 -2.65 18.55
N VAL A 356 -7.79 -2.39 19.72
CA VAL A 356 -6.97 -1.19 19.94
C VAL A 356 -5.72 -1.18 19.05
N ILE A 357 -5.03 -2.33 18.94
CA ILE A 357 -3.86 -2.49 18.05
C ILE A 357 -4.26 -2.28 16.58
N LEU A 358 -5.45 -2.75 16.17
CA LEU A 358 -5.96 -2.56 14.82
C LEU A 358 -6.22 -1.08 14.51
N ILE A 359 -6.94 -0.37 15.39
CA ILE A 359 -7.20 1.07 15.24
C ILE A 359 -5.88 1.85 15.15
N TYR A 360 -4.91 1.51 15.99
CA TYR A 360 -3.57 2.11 15.95
C TYR A 360 -2.90 1.97 14.56
N HIS A 361 -2.95 0.78 13.94
CA HIS A 361 -2.35 0.55 12.62
C HIS A 361 -3.14 1.20 11.48
N ILE A 362 -4.46 1.30 11.58
CA ILE A 362 -5.31 1.94 10.56
C ILE A 362 -5.12 3.46 10.59
N SER A 363 -5.15 4.07 11.77
CA SER A 363 -5.04 5.52 11.96
C SER A 363 -3.62 6.09 11.81
N GLY A 364 -2.60 5.23 11.67
CA GLY A 364 -1.20 5.67 11.56
C GLY A 364 -0.65 6.30 12.84
N ALA A 365 -1.25 6.03 14.00
CA ALA A 365 -0.93 6.65 15.30
C ALA A 365 0.48 6.33 15.86
N SER A 366 1.33 5.67 15.08
CA SER A 366 2.75 5.44 15.37
C SER A 366 3.57 6.72 15.53
N THR A 367 3.15 7.82 14.88
CA THR A 367 3.82 9.12 14.95
C THR A 367 3.63 9.82 16.30
N PHE A 368 2.59 9.45 17.06
CA PHE A 368 2.31 10.01 18.37
C PHE A 368 2.89 9.12 19.48
N LEU A 369 4.00 9.57 20.06
CA LEU A 369 4.82 8.80 21.01
C LEU A 369 4.05 8.22 22.21
N PRO A 370 3.14 8.95 22.89
CA PRO A 370 2.41 8.38 24.02
C PRO A 370 1.54 7.18 23.64
N VAL A 371 0.87 7.22 22.48
CA VAL A 371 0.07 6.10 21.99
C VAL A 371 0.97 4.93 21.62
N TYR A 372 2.07 5.19 20.92
CA TYR A 372 3.06 4.15 20.60
C TYR A 372 3.53 3.38 21.84
N MET A 373 3.88 4.10 22.91
CA MET A 373 4.31 3.47 24.17
C MET A 373 3.22 2.58 24.78
N HIS A 374 1.97 3.04 24.84
CA HIS A 374 0.86 2.24 25.36
C HIS A 374 0.62 0.98 24.53
N ILE A 375 0.66 1.08 23.20
CA ILE A 375 0.50 -0.08 22.32
C ILE A 375 1.60 -1.12 22.57
N ARG A 376 2.85 -0.70 22.81
CA ARG A 376 3.93 -1.64 23.16
C ARG A 376 3.65 -2.38 24.47
N VAL A 377 3.11 -1.69 25.48
CA VAL A 377 2.69 -2.34 26.74
C VAL A 377 1.56 -3.34 26.49
N LEU A 378 0.56 -3.01 25.66
CA LEU A 378 -0.52 -3.95 25.30
C LEU A 378 0.02 -5.19 24.57
N VAL A 379 0.94 -5.03 23.61
CA VAL A 379 1.56 -6.17 22.91
C VAL A 379 2.33 -7.07 23.88
N ALA A 380 3.07 -6.49 24.83
CA ALA A 380 3.79 -7.24 25.85
C ALA A 380 2.82 -7.99 26.79
N ALA A 381 1.75 -7.34 27.24
CA ALA A 381 0.71 -7.95 28.06
C ALA A 381 0.00 -9.10 27.33
N TYR A 382 -0.31 -8.94 26.05
CA TYR A 382 -0.88 -10.00 25.22
C TYR A 382 0.04 -11.22 25.15
N LEU A 383 1.33 -10.99 24.89
CA LEU A 383 2.33 -12.06 24.84
C LEU A 383 2.44 -12.78 26.18
N PHE A 384 2.47 -12.04 27.28
CA PHE A 384 2.46 -12.58 28.64
C PHE A 384 1.24 -13.48 28.89
N GLN A 385 0.03 -13.01 28.60
CA GLN A 385 -1.18 -13.80 28.77
C GLN A 385 -1.22 -15.06 27.91
N THR A 386 -0.65 -15.00 26.71
CA THR A 386 -0.54 -16.16 25.82
C THR A 386 0.41 -17.20 26.41
N GLY A 387 1.58 -16.77 26.89
CA GLY A 387 2.52 -17.63 27.61
C GLY A 387 1.91 -18.23 28.89
N TYR A 388 1.25 -17.40 29.71
CA TYR A 388 0.59 -17.82 30.94
C TYR A 388 -0.48 -18.89 30.70
N GLY A 389 -1.30 -18.75 29.65
CA GLY A 389 -2.30 -19.76 29.30
C GLY A 389 -1.69 -21.13 28.97
N HIS A 390 -0.61 -21.15 28.21
CA HIS A 390 0.12 -22.39 27.88
C HIS A 390 0.82 -22.98 29.11
N PHE A 391 1.48 -22.14 29.91
CA PHE A 391 2.10 -22.52 31.18
C PHE A 391 1.08 -23.16 32.14
N SER A 392 -0.03 -22.47 32.40
CA SER A 392 -1.09 -22.92 33.31
C SER A 392 -1.66 -24.27 32.89
N TYR A 393 -1.84 -24.49 31.58
CA TYR A 393 -2.24 -25.80 31.08
C TYR A 393 -1.21 -26.89 31.42
N PHE A 394 0.06 -26.69 31.08
CA PHE A 394 1.10 -27.71 31.30
C PHE A 394 1.29 -27.98 32.79
N TRP A 395 1.22 -26.94 33.61
CA TRP A 395 1.30 -27.03 35.07
C TRP A 395 0.17 -27.85 35.69
N ILE A 396 -1.08 -27.61 35.26
CA ILE A 396 -2.27 -28.23 35.86
C ILE A 396 -2.52 -29.62 35.26
N LYS A 397 -2.50 -29.76 33.93
CA LYS A 397 -2.83 -31.02 33.25
C LYS A 397 -1.65 -31.98 33.14
N GLY A 398 -0.41 -31.47 33.08
CA GLY A 398 0.80 -32.30 32.98
C GLY A 398 0.95 -33.06 31.65
N ASP A 399 0.22 -32.67 30.60
CA ASP A 399 0.29 -33.32 29.29
C ASP A 399 1.31 -32.61 28.38
N PHE A 400 2.44 -33.29 28.14
CA PHE A 400 3.57 -32.84 27.31
C PHE A 400 3.65 -33.54 25.95
N GLY A 401 2.55 -34.14 25.48
CA GLY A 401 2.50 -34.85 24.20
C GLY A 401 2.92 -33.99 23.01
N ILE A 402 3.81 -34.52 22.16
CA ILE A 402 4.32 -33.87 20.94
C ILE A 402 3.17 -33.49 19.99
N TYR A 403 2.14 -34.35 19.90
CA TYR A 403 0.95 -34.08 19.08
C TYR A 403 0.33 -32.71 19.39
N ARG A 404 0.22 -32.37 20.67
CA ARG A 404 -0.35 -31.10 21.11
C ARG A 404 0.56 -29.91 20.79
N VAL A 405 1.88 -30.09 20.92
CA VAL A 405 2.86 -29.08 20.51
C VAL A 405 2.71 -28.78 19.02
N CYS A 406 2.67 -29.81 18.17
CA CYS A 406 2.45 -29.65 16.73
C CYS A 406 1.11 -28.95 16.43
N GLN A 407 0.03 -29.29 17.13
CA GLN A 407 -1.27 -28.65 16.96
C GLN A 407 -1.24 -27.15 17.30
N VAL A 408 -0.56 -26.77 18.39
CA VAL A 408 -0.41 -25.36 18.79
C VAL A 408 0.46 -24.61 17.80
N LEU A 409 1.59 -25.18 17.40
CA LEU A 409 2.50 -24.58 16.41
C LEU A 409 1.79 -24.34 15.07
N PHE A 410 1.01 -25.33 14.61
CA PHE A 410 0.19 -25.18 13.41
C PHE A 410 -0.81 -24.04 13.56
N ARG A 411 -1.59 -24.02 14.65
CA ARG A 411 -2.60 -22.99 14.90
C ARG A 411 -2.02 -21.57 14.93
N LEU A 412 -0.83 -21.39 15.51
CA LEU A 412 -0.17 -20.09 15.61
C LEU A 412 0.40 -19.63 14.26
N ASN A 413 0.99 -20.53 13.50
CA ASN A 413 1.84 -20.18 12.35
C ASN A 413 1.17 -20.31 10.99
N PHE A 414 0.12 -21.13 10.88
CA PHE A 414 -0.46 -21.50 9.60
C PHE A 414 -0.78 -20.30 8.71
N LEU A 415 -1.53 -19.32 9.23
CA LEU A 415 -1.93 -18.15 8.45
C LEU A 415 -0.72 -17.30 8.02
N VAL A 416 0.22 -17.06 8.93
CA VAL A 416 1.39 -16.20 8.66
C VAL A 416 2.32 -16.83 7.64
N VAL A 417 2.56 -18.15 7.73
CA VAL A 417 3.40 -18.86 6.75
C VAL A 417 2.78 -18.79 5.35
N VAL A 418 1.47 -19.04 5.23
CA VAL A 418 0.78 -18.92 3.94
C VAL A 418 0.84 -17.47 3.43
N LEU A 419 0.66 -16.49 4.30
CA LEU A 419 0.75 -15.08 3.94
C LEU A 419 2.15 -14.69 3.47
N CYS A 420 3.22 -15.15 4.13
CA CYS A 420 4.60 -14.94 3.69
C CYS A 420 4.86 -15.49 2.28
N ILE A 421 4.33 -16.68 1.98
CA ILE A 421 4.46 -17.33 0.67
C ILE A 421 3.72 -16.54 -0.41
N VAL A 422 2.47 -16.14 -0.15
CA VAL A 422 1.63 -15.41 -1.11
C VAL A 422 2.13 -13.98 -1.33
N MET A 423 2.60 -13.33 -0.27
CA MET A 423 3.01 -11.92 -0.28
C MET A 423 4.49 -11.71 -0.60
N ASP A 424 5.29 -12.77 -0.70
CA ASP A 424 6.75 -12.73 -0.87
C ASP A 424 7.41 -11.83 0.19
N ARG A 425 7.15 -12.16 1.46
CA ARG A 425 7.71 -11.46 2.62
C ARG A 425 8.37 -12.44 3.55
N SER A 426 9.46 -12.00 4.17
CA SER A 426 10.16 -12.78 5.19
C SER A 426 9.25 -13.03 6.39
N TYR A 427 9.41 -14.19 7.04
CA TYR A 427 8.62 -14.57 8.22
C TYR A 427 8.77 -13.58 9.38
N GLN A 428 9.93 -12.92 9.49
CA GLN A 428 10.21 -11.90 10.49
C GLN A 428 9.39 -10.62 10.31
N PHE A 429 8.87 -10.36 9.10
CA PHE A 429 8.00 -9.21 8.84
C PHE A 429 6.76 -9.24 9.76
N TYR A 430 6.23 -10.43 10.06
CA TYR A 430 5.11 -10.63 10.98
C TYR A 430 5.58 -10.96 12.40
N TYR A 431 6.54 -10.16 12.92
CA TYR A 431 7.35 -10.43 14.12
C TYR A 431 6.61 -11.00 15.34
N PHE A 432 5.35 -10.64 15.53
CA PHE A 432 4.54 -11.08 16.68
C PHE A 432 4.36 -12.60 16.74
N VAL A 433 4.08 -13.25 15.61
CA VAL A 433 3.84 -14.71 15.55
C VAL A 433 5.12 -15.54 15.77
N PRO A 434 6.28 -15.22 15.14
CA PRO A 434 7.57 -15.79 15.50
C PRO A 434 7.87 -15.65 17.00
N LEU A 435 7.59 -14.48 17.58
CA LEU A 435 7.85 -14.20 18.99
C LEU A 435 6.99 -15.08 19.92
N VAL A 436 5.69 -15.20 19.66
CA VAL A 436 4.80 -16.09 20.42
C VAL A 436 5.26 -17.54 20.30
N THR A 437 5.64 -17.98 19.11
CA THR A 437 6.13 -19.34 18.85
C THR A 437 7.41 -19.64 19.64
N PHE A 438 8.37 -18.72 19.64
CA PHE A 438 9.61 -18.83 20.40
C PHE A 438 9.36 -18.98 21.91
N TRP A 439 8.51 -18.13 22.48
CA TRP A 439 8.20 -18.18 23.90
C TRP A 439 7.38 -19.41 24.29
N PHE A 440 6.46 -19.85 23.42
CA PHE A 440 5.75 -21.11 23.62
C PHE A 440 6.71 -22.30 23.68
N LEU A 441 7.67 -22.40 22.75
CA LEU A 441 8.68 -23.45 22.76
C LEU A 441 9.57 -23.37 24.01
N THR A 442 9.94 -22.16 24.42
CA THR A 442 10.72 -21.94 25.65
C THR A 442 9.97 -22.48 26.88
N ILE A 443 8.67 -22.16 27.02
CA ILE A 443 7.83 -22.66 28.13
C ILE A 443 7.68 -24.18 28.07
N TYR A 444 7.51 -24.74 26.87
CA TYR A 444 7.41 -26.19 26.70
C TYR A 444 8.70 -26.90 27.13
N VAL A 445 9.85 -26.43 26.65
CA VAL A 445 11.16 -27.02 26.96
C VAL A 445 11.45 -26.90 28.47
N THR A 446 11.21 -25.75 29.09
CA THR A 446 11.50 -25.56 30.52
C THR A 446 10.65 -26.44 31.43
N LEU A 447 9.38 -26.69 31.07
CA LEU A 447 8.49 -27.54 31.87
C LEU A 447 8.62 -29.04 31.56
N ALA A 448 8.98 -29.40 30.32
CA ALA A 448 9.15 -30.78 29.89
C ALA A 448 10.49 -31.39 30.34
N LEU A 449 11.54 -30.56 30.44
CA LEU A 449 12.86 -30.99 30.93
C LEU A 449 12.79 -31.39 32.42
N TRP A 450 13.61 -32.37 32.79
CA TRP A 450 13.62 -32.92 34.14
C TRP A 450 14.30 -31.99 35.15
N PRO A 451 13.78 -31.83 36.39
CA PRO A 451 12.57 -32.47 36.92
C PRO A 451 11.28 -31.79 36.45
N GLN A 452 10.34 -32.60 35.94
CA GLN A 452 9.03 -32.11 35.48
C GLN A 452 8.28 -31.40 36.62
N ILE A 453 7.96 -30.14 36.39
CA ILE A 453 7.28 -29.29 37.38
C ILE A 453 5.78 -29.32 37.07
N ILE A 454 5.06 -30.22 37.76
CA ILE A 454 3.61 -30.41 37.62
C ILE A 454 2.97 -30.21 39.00
N LEU A 455 1.79 -29.59 39.05
CA LEU A 455 1.06 -29.34 40.30
C LEU A 455 0.90 -30.61 41.16
N LYS A 456 0.61 -31.77 40.54
CA LYS A 456 0.48 -33.07 41.23
C LYS A 456 1.77 -33.53 41.92
N LYS A 457 2.93 -33.19 41.37
CA LYS A 457 4.25 -33.57 41.90
C LYS A 457 4.75 -32.58 42.95
N ALA A 458 4.32 -31.31 42.86
CA ALA A 458 4.62 -30.26 43.83
C ALA A 458 3.91 -30.46 45.19
N ASN A 459 2.71 -31.05 45.20
CA ASN A 459 1.94 -31.32 46.44
C ASN A 459 2.30 -32.64 47.16
N GLY A 460 3.23 -33.45 46.62
CA GLY A 460 3.64 -34.72 47.24
C GLY A 460 4.67 -34.53 48.36
N LYS A 461 4.57 -35.27 49.47
CA LYS A 461 5.53 -35.24 50.61
C LYS A 461 7.01 -35.44 50.22
N TYR A 462 7.30 -36.06 49.07
CA TYR A 462 8.66 -36.22 48.52
C TYR A 462 9.22 -34.97 47.84
N PHE A 463 8.39 -33.94 47.61
CA PHE A 463 8.83 -32.68 47.02
C PHE A 463 9.69 -31.88 48.01
N ILE A 464 9.40 -31.88 49.31
CA ILE A 464 10.11 -31.09 50.33
C ILE A 464 11.57 -31.55 50.53
N LEU A 465 11.83 -32.86 50.41
CA LEU A 465 13.20 -33.41 50.55
C LEU A 465 14.05 -33.22 49.29
N HIS A 466 13.43 -33.30 48.10
CA HIS A 466 14.13 -33.09 46.84
C HIS A 466 14.28 -31.61 46.47
N THR A 467 13.30 -30.76 46.79
CA THR A 467 13.43 -29.31 46.61
C THR A 467 14.54 -28.76 47.47
N LYS A 468 14.75 -29.19 48.72
CA LYS A 468 15.91 -28.70 49.49
C LYS A 468 17.27 -28.91 48.80
N ARG A 469 17.39 -29.87 47.88
CA ARG A 469 18.63 -30.16 47.13
C ARG A 469 18.68 -29.50 45.74
N THR A 470 17.54 -29.12 45.15
CA THR A 470 17.45 -28.41 43.86
C THR A 470 17.09 -26.92 43.96
N LEU A 471 16.47 -26.46 45.05
CA LEU A 471 16.19 -25.04 45.34
C LEU A 471 17.48 -24.24 45.59
N ASN A 472 18.60 -24.91 45.89
CA ASN A 472 19.92 -24.27 45.92
C ASN A 472 20.47 -23.95 44.51
N ILE A 473 19.81 -24.44 43.44
CA ILE A 473 20.24 -24.24 42.04
C ILE A 473 19.15 -23.54 41.21
N ALA A 474 17.88 -23.67 41.58
CA ALA A 474 16.77 -22.96 40.92
C ALA A 474 15.86 -22.34 42.00
N ASN A 475 16.18 -21.11 42.41
CA ASN A 475 15.23 -20.28 43.15
C ASN A 475 13.94 -20.17 42.30
N ASN A 476 12.77 -20.21 42.94
CA ASN A 476 11.51 -19.78 42.31
C ASN A 476 11.59 -18.36 41.73
N ASP A 477 12.58 -17.58 42.18
CA ASP A 477 12.98 -16.31 41.57
C ASP A 477 13.46 -16.46 40.14
N GLN A 478 13.96 -17.60 39.65
CA GLN A 478 14.37 -17.79 38.24
C GLN A 478 13.19 -17.92 37.29
N LEU A 479 12.07 -18.54 37.67
CA LEU A 479 10.88 -18.54 36.82
C LEU A 479 10.26 -17.15 36.78
N ILE A 480 10.15 -16.50 37.95
CA ILE A 480 9.71 -15.11 38.03
C ILE A 480 10.69 -14.19 37.31
N LEU A 481 12.02 -14.42 37.39
CA LEU A 481 13.05 -13.70 36.63
C LEU A 481 12.96 -14.01 35.16
N ILE A 482 12.61 -15.20 34.70
CA ILE A 482 12.42 -15.49 33.26
C ILE A 482 11.18 -14.74 32.77
N PHE A 483 10.11 -14.68 33.55
CA PHE A 483 8.92 -13.89 33.25
C PHE A 483 9.18 -12.37 33.35
N PHE A 484 10.00 -11.91 34.31
CA PHE A 484 10.42 -10.51 34.47
C PHE A 484 11.46 -10.11 33.43
N TYR A 485 12.44 -10.96 33.10
CA TYR A 485 13.38 -10.78 32.00
C TYR A 485 12.66 -10.85 30.68
N GLN A 486 11.65 -11.71 30.51
CA GLN A 486 10.78 -11.68 29.36
C GLN A 486 10.12 -10.30 29.26
N HIS A 487 9.54 -9.78 30.35
CA HIS A 487 8.95 -8.45 30.33
C HIS A 487 9.98 -7.32 30.07
N LEU A 488 11.14 -7.34 30.73
CA LEU A 488 12.21 -6.33 30.63
C LEU A 488 12.98 -6.40 29.31
N HIS A 489 13.22 -7.60 28.78
CA HIS A 489 13.92 -7.85 27.52
C HIS A 489 12.99 -7.66 26.32
N ILE A 490 11.68 -7.93 26.46
CA ILE A 490 10.66 -7.47 25.49
C ILE A 490 10.59 -5.95 25.51
N LEU A 491 10.53 -5.31 26.68
CA LEU A 491 10.60 -3.84 26.78
C LEU A 491 11.89 -3.31 26.14
N LYS A 492 13.08 -3.85 26.46
CA LYS A 492 14.36 -3.45 25.86
C LYS A 492 14.39 -3.67 24.34
N LEU A 493 13.97 -4.83 23.82
CA LEU A 493 13.90 -5.10 22.38
C LEU A 493 12.92 -4.16 21.66
N LEU A 494 11.79 -3.83 22.30
CA LEU A 494 10.78 -2.90 21.77
C LEU A 494 11.23 -1.43 21.82
N TYR A 495 12.09 -1.07 22.77
CA TYR A 495 12.73 0.26 22.87
C TYR A 495 13.98 0.39 21.99
N SER A 496 14.67 -0.70 21.66
CA SER A 496 15.92 -0.69 20.90
C SER A 496 15.77 -0.99 19.40
N LEU A 497 14.57 -1.30 18.90
CA LEU A 497 14.31 -1.38 17.46
C LEU A 497 14.11 0.04 16.91
N PRO A 498 15.09 0.60 16.15
CA PRO A 498 14.87 1.84 15.42
C PRO A 498 13.87 1.55 14.31
N HIS A 499 13.10 2.57 13.93
CA HIS A 499 12.34 2.71 12.70
C HIS A 499 12.58 1.58 11.67
N LEU A 500 11.78 0.54 11.72
CA LEU A 500 11.54 -0.31 10.55
C LEU A 500 10.31 0.27 9.88
N CYS A 501 10.57 0.90 8.72
CA CYS A 501 9.66 1.64 7.84
C CYS A 501 8.21 1.19 7.82
#